data_AF-A0A3A9J9D1-F1
#
_entry.id   AF-A0A3A9J9D1-F1
#
_cell.length_a   1.000
_cell.length_b   1.000
_cell.length_c   1.000
_cell.angle_alpha   90.00
_cell.angle_beta   90.00
_cell.angle_gamma   90.00
#
_symmetry.space_group_name_H-M   'P 1'
#
loop_
_entity.id
_entity.type
_entity.pdbx_description
1 polymer ?
#
loop_
_entity_poly.entity_id
_entity_poly.type
_entity_poly.pdbx_seq_one_letter_code
_entity_poly.pdbx_strand_id
1 'polypeptide(L)'
;MPVAQRAFRHVISLGTHCYVSHLLQRLGLRQAAGPFDWIFSDARMNAACLEDNFRRHFLDREQYVPVDTPRGLRFGHRDFSARLNLEVIFNHHDPRTEADHQHFQRSVTRLEAVLDGDASKLFLCLTPPYRAQPAALATLDAAIQARTSNAHLMVIVAEAAKQPAEQPVLQVRQATETLEVFHRVSTAPMKGGLTYDNPAHEQVIIDLLRRFDLTSASKAP
;
A
#
# COMPACT_ATOMS: atom_id res chain seq x y z
N MET A 1 32.87 6.57 -3.15
CA MET A 1 31.86 7.60 -2.86
C MET A 1 30.55 6.87 -2.62
N PRO A 2 29.90 6.95 -1.44
CA PRO A 2 28.56 6.42 -1.31
C PRO A 2 27.65 7.24 -2.23
N VAL A 3 26.89 6.56 -3.09
CA VAL A 3 25.80 7.19 -3.83
C VAL A 3 24.88 7.82 -2.79
N ALA A 4 24.58 9.13 -2.91
CA ALA A 4 23.69 9.80 -1.96
C ALA A 4 22.36 9.05 -1.91
N GLN A 5 22.06 8.41 -0.77
CA GLN A 5 20.79 7.73 -0.57
C GLN A 5 19.69 8.79 -0.50
N ARG A 6 18.60 8.59 -1.26
CA ARG A 6 17.43 9.48 -1.16
C ARG A 6 16.84 9.35 0.24
N ALA A 7 16.65 10.48 0.91
CA ALA A 7 16.07 10.54 2.25
C ALA A 7 14.55 10.73 2.18
N PHE A 8 13.81 9.92 2.93
CA PHE A 8 12.35 10.05 3.07
C PHE A 8 11.96 10.26 4.53
N ARG A 9 11.15 11.30 4.78
CA ARG A 9 10.62 11.60 6.12
C ARG A 9 9.31 10.87 6.40
N HIS A 10 8.57 10.48 5.36
CA HIS A 10 7.34 9.71 5.49
C HIS A 10 7.44 8.42 4.69
N VAL A 11 7.03 7.29 5.29
CA VAL A 11 6.87 6.01 4.59
C VAL A 11 5.42 5.57 4.73
N ILE A 12 4.72 5.45 3.60
CA ILE A 12 3.27 5.33 3.53
C ILE A 12 2.90 4.07 2.77
N SER A 13 2.08 3.22 3.37
CA SER A 13 1.52 2.05 2.72
C SER A 13 0.37 2.43 1.79
N LEU A 14 0.39 1.93 0.55
CA LEU A 14 -0.73 1.97 -0.38
C LEU A 14 -1.36 0.57 -0.41
N GLY A 15 -2.25 0.34 0.57
CA GLY A 15 -2.75 -0.96 1.01
C GLY A 15 -3.62 -1.74 0.03
N THR A 16 -2.95 -2.34 -0.94
CA THR A 16 -3.47 -3.50 -1.67
C THR A 16 -3.83 -4.68 -0.75
N HIS A 17 -3.19 -4.75 0.42
CA HIS A 17 -3.41 -5.68 1.53
C HIS A 17 -2.70 -5.17 2.79
N CYS A 18 -3.04 -5.72 3.96
CA CYS A 18 -2.56 -5.28 5.27
C CYS A 18 -1.07 -5.53 5.57
N TYR A 19 -0.39 -6.34 4.76
CA TYR A 19 1.02 -6.71 4.98
C TYR A 19 1.97 -5.52 5.03
N VAL A 20 1.86 -4.58 4.08
CA VAL A 20 2.82 -3.46 3.99
C VAL A 20 2.73 -2.60 5.24
N SER A 21 1.51 -2.27 5.68
CA SER A 21 1.26 -1.59 6.95
C SER A 21 1.86 -2.35 8.14
N HIS A 22 1.66 -3.67 8.20
CA HIS A 22 2.22 -4.52 9.24
C HIS A 22 3.76 -4.56 9.24
N LEU A 23 4.37 -4.66 8.06
CA LEU A 23 5.82 -4.61 7.88
C LEU A 23 6.38 -3.27 8.36
N LEU A 24 5.83 -2.15 7.89
CA LEU A 24 6.26 -0.81 8.29
C LEU A 24 6.11 -0.61 9.81
N GLN A 25 5.06 -1.15 10.42
CA GLN A 25 4.88 -1.12 11.87
C GLN A 25 5.99 -1.89 12.60
N ARG A 26 6.30 -3.11 12.15
CA ARG A 26 7.37 -3.95 12.73
C ARG A 26 8.76 -3.31 12.61
N LEU A 27 8.98 -2.53 11.55
CA LEU A 27 10.23 -1.81 11.32
C LEU A 27 10.29 -0.43 12.01
N GLY A 28 9.25 -0.01 12.75
CA GLY A 28 9.19 1.32 13.37
C GLY A 28 8.99 2.48 12.37
N LEU A 29 8.74 2.18 11.10
CA LEU A 29 8.59 3.14 10.01
C LEU A 29 7.14 3.64 9.83
N ARG A 30 6.15 2.94 10.40
CA ARG A 30 4.74 3.36 10.34
C ARG A 30 4.45 4.48 11.33
N GLN A 31 4.36 5.71 10.83
CA GLN A 31 4.10 6.90 11.64
C GLN A 31 2.65 6.97 12.14
N ALA A 32 1.70 6.62 11.29
CA ALA A 32 0.28 6.58 11.62
C ALA A 32 -0.46 5.55 10.75
N ALA A 33 -1.70 5.23 11.12
CA ALA A 33 -2.58 4.47 10.24
C ALA A 33 -3.02 5.34 9.05
N GLY A 34 -2.77 4.85 7.83
CA GLY A 34 -3.29 5.40 6.59
C GLY A 34 -4.65 4.83 6.22
N PRO A 35 -5.38 5.46 5.28
CA PRO A 35 -6.72 5.02 4.87
C PRO A 35 -6.70 3.60 4.27
N PHE A 36 -5.63 3.25 3.56
CA PHE A 36 -5.55 1.96 2.87
C PHE A 36 -5.01 0.81 3.72
N ASP A 37 -4.51 1.06 4.94
CA ASP A 37 -3.84 0.04 5.77
C ASP A 37 -4.72 -1.17 6.14
N TRP A 38 -6.04 -0.98 6.09
CA TRP A 38 -7.04 -1.90 6.64
C TRP A 38 -8.08 -2.34 5.62
N ILE A 39 -7.81 -2.13 4.33
CA ILE A 39 -8.69 -2.52 3.24
C ILE A 39 -7.93 -3.30 2.18
N PHE A 40 -8.66 -3.94 1.29
CA PHE A 40 -8.11 -4.48 0.04
C PHE A 40 -8.35 -3.49 -1.09
N SER A 41 -7.28 -2.94 -1.66
CA SER A 41 -7.36 -2.06 -2.81
C SER A 41 -6.49 -2.52 -3.99
N ASP A 42 -6.47 -1.72 -5.06
CA ASP A 42 -5.47 -1.79 -6.12
C ASP A 42 -5.00 -0.39 -6.50
N ALA A 43 -4.03 -0.31 -7.40
CA ALA A 43 -3.48 0.97 -7.85
C ALA A 43 -4.54 1.91 -8.42
N ARG A 44 -5.55 1.38 -9.12
CA ARG A 44 -6.60 2.18 -9.74
C ARG A 44 -7.60 2.70 -8.71
N MET A 45 -7.90 1.95 -7.66
CA MET A 45 -8.76 2.42 -6.56
C MET A 45 -8.03 3.52 -5.77
N ASN A 46 -6.75 3.30 -5.46
CA ASN A 46 -5.94 4.29 -4.75
C ASN A 46 -5.83 5.60 -5.56
N ALA A 47 -5.61 5.51 -6.88
CA ALA A 47 -5.59 6.66 -7.78
C ALA A 47 -6.91 7.43 -7.74
N ALA A 48 -8.05 6.74 -7.93
CA ALA A 48 -9.37 7.35 -7.88
C ALA A 48 -9.65 8.06 -6.54
N CYS A 49 -9.25 7.47 -5.41
CA CYS A 49 -9.36 8.10 -4.09
C CYS A 49 -8.47 9.34 -3.94
N LEU A 50 -7.29 9.37 -4.58
CA LEU A 50 -6.40 10.54 -4.53
C LEU A 50 -6.94 11.67 -5.40
N GLU A 51 -7.48 11.34 -6.57
CA GLU A 51 -8.05 12.27 -7.56
C GLU A 51 -9.30 12.99 -7.03
N ASP A 52 -10.14 12.31 -6.25
CA ASP A 52 -11.37 12.88 -5.68
C ASP A 52 -11.21 13.40 -4.24
N ASN A 53 -9.98 13.43 -3.71
CA ASN A 53 -9.66 13.75 -2.33
C ASN A 53 -10.46 12.89 -1.32
N PHE A 54 -10.59 11.60 -1.60
CA PHE A 54 -11.23 10.56 -0.77
C PHE A 54 -12.73 10.77 -0.55
N ARG A 55 -13.36 11.75 -1.21
CA ARG A 55 -14.74 12.16 -0.89
C ARG A 55 -15.76 11.10 -1.30
N ARG A 56 -15.76 10.73 -2.59
CA ARG A 56 -16.71 9.78 -3.17
C ARG A 56 -16.17 8.36 -3.07
N HIS A 57 -14.91 8.13 -3.44
CA HIS A 57 -14.35 6.79 -3.62
C HIS A 57 -13.87 6.12 -2.32
N PHE A 58 -13.94 6.83 -1.18
CA PHE A 58 -13.50 6.28 0.10
C PHE A 58 -14.40 6.62 1.29
N LEU A 59 -14.73 7.90 1.53
CA LEU A 59 -15.46 8.35 2.73
C LEU A 59 -16.99 8.43 2.56
N ASP A 60 -17.50 8.27 1.34
CA ASP A 60 -18.93 8.26 1.06
C ASP A 60 -19.57 6.96 1.56
N ARG A 61 -20.44 7.08 2.56
CA ARG A 61 -21.17 5.95 3.14
C ARG A 61 -22.11 5.29 2.15
N GLU A 62 -22.55 6.02 1.14
CA GLU A 62 -23.35 5.45 0.07
C GLU A 62 -22.53 4.47 -0.76
N GLN A 63 -21.20 4.44 -0.74
CA GLN A 63 -20.45 3.45 -1.53
C GLN A 63 -20.32 2.08 -0.86
N TYR A 64 -20.60 1.95 0.43
CA TYR A 64 -20.37 0.70 1.16
C TYR A 64 -21.49 -0.31 0.91
N VAL A 65 -21.11 -1.53 0.52
CA VAL A 65 -22.05 -2.63 0.24
C VAL A 65 -21.87 -3.72 1.28
N PRO A 66 -22.90 -4.09 2.06
CA PRO A 66 -22.77 -5.18 3.03
C PRO A 66 -22.50 -6.52 2.33
N VAL A 67 -21.61 -7.32 2.91
CA VAL A 67 -21.25 -8.65 2.44
C VAL A 67 -21.26 -9.59 3.64
N ASP A 68 -22.16 -10.57 3.61
CA ASP A 68 -22.21 -11.61 4.63
C ASP A 68 -21.09 -12.63 4.37
N THR A 69 -20.24 -12.85 5.39
CA THR A 69 -19.15 -13.81 5.32
C THR A 69 -19.24 -14.79 6.48
N PRO A 70 -18.58 -15.97 6.40
CA PRO A 70 -18.46 -16.88 7.54
C PRO A 70 -17.82 -16.25 8.79
N ARG A 71 -17.15 -15.10 8.65
CA ARG A 71 -16.50 -14.34 9.74
C ARG A 71 -17.34 -13.14 10.22
N GLY A 72 -18.61 -13.11 9.85
CA GLY A 72 -19.55 -12.03 10.12
C GLY A 72 -19.63 -11.00 9.00
N LEU A 73 -20.39 -9.94 9.24
CA LEU A 73 -20.63 -8.86 8.28
C LEU A 73 -19.33 -8.14 7.91
N ARG A 74 -19.09 -7.96 6.61
CA ARG A 74 -18.00 -7.18 6.02
C ARG A 74 -18.57 -6.26 4.94
N PHE A 75 -17.71 -5.46 4.30
CA PHE A 75 -18.17 -4.50 3.29
C PHE A 75 -17.34 -4.54 2.01
N GLY A 76 -18.04 -4.50 0.90
CA GLY A 76 -17.52 -4.14 -0.41
C GLY A 76 -17.67 -2.66 -0.70
N HIS A 77 -17.47 -2.29 -1.96
CA HIS A 77 -17.61 -0.95 -2.50
C HIS A 77 -18.32 -1.02 -3.85
N ARG A 78 -19.36 -0.18 -4.09
CA ARG A 78 -20.17 -0.26 -5.33
C ARG A 78 -19.33 -0.17 -6.60
N ASP A 79 -18.44 0.82 -6.67
CA ASP A 79 -17.62 1.04 -7.89
C ASP A 79 -16.44 0.05 -8.04
N PHE A 80 -15.96 -0.53 -6.93
CA PHE A 80 -14.68 -1.25 -6.94
C PHE A 80 -14.80 -2.75 -6.73
N SER A 81 -15.82 -3.26 -6.04
CA SER A 81 -15.92 -4.70 -5.73
C SER A 81 -15.90 -5.57 -6.99
N ALA A 82 -16.77 -5.27 -7.97
CA ALA A 82 -16.81 -5.99 -9.23
C ALA A 82 -15.50 -5.82 -10.03
N ARG A 83 -14.97 -4.60 -10.09
CA ARG A 83 -13.75 -4.27 -10.86
C ARG A 83 -12.49 -4.93 -10.29
N LEU A 84 -12.41 -5.08 -8.97
CA LEU A 84 -11.31 -5.74 -8.27
C LEU A 84 -11.47 -7.27 -8.21
N ASN A 85 -12.62 -7.79 -8.63
CA ASN A 85 -13.04 -9.16 -8.37
C ASN A 85 -12.90 -9.50 -6.87
N LEU A 86 -13.40 -8.60 -6.02
CA LEU A 86 -13.39 -8.72 -4.55
C LEU A 86 -14.75 -8.30 -4.00
N GLU A 87 -15.47 -9.23 -3.41
CA GLU A 87 -16.70 -8.89 -2.68
C GLU A 87 -16.38 -8.05 -1.44
N VAL A 88 -15.38 -8.47 -0.66
CA VAL A 88 -14.93 -7.75 0.54
C VAL A 88 -13.76 -6.83 0.23
N ILE A 89 -13.93 -5.54 0.52
CA ILE A 89 -12.89 -4.50 0.47
C ILE A 89 -12.52 -4.05 1.89
N PHE A 90 -13.52 -3.76 2.73
CA PHE A 90 -13.33 -3.41 4.14
C PHE A 90 -13.45 -4.68 4.99
N ASN A 91 -12.31 -5.29 5.29
CA ASN A 91 -12.25 -6.59 5.96
C ASN A 91 -12.08 -6.49 7.49
N HIS A 92 -11.73 -5.30 8.00
CA HIS A 92 -11.40 -5.06 9.42
C HIS A 92 -12.35 -4.10 10.15
N HIS A 93 -13.02 -3.19 9.43
CA HIS A 93 -13.88 -2.13 10.00
C HIS A 93 -15.28 -2.21 9.39
N ASP A 94 -16.32 -1.82 10.13
CA ASP A 94 -17.65 -1.49 9.58
C ASP A 94 -17.70 0.02 9.31
N PRO A 95 -17.43 0.45 8.06
CA PRO A 95 -17.29 1.86 7.73
C PRO A 95 -18.61 2.65 7.83
N ARG A 96 -19.74 2.00 8.14
CA ARG A 96 -21.02 2.67 8.40
C ARG A 96 -21.18 3.07 9.87
N THR A 97 -20.47 2.42 10.77
CA THR A 97 -20.47 2.83 12.18
C THR A 97 -19.76 4.17 12.33
N GLU A 98 -20.23 5.01 13.25
CA GLU A 98 -19.65 6.32 13.46
C GLU A 98 -18.17 6.25 13.87
N ALA A 99 -17.83 5.30 14.75
CA ALA A 99 -16.47 5.13 15.25
C ALA A 99 -15.46 4.78 14.14
N ASP A 100 -15.81 3.83 13.26
CA ASP A 100 -14.96 3.43 12.15
C ASP A 100 -14.94 4.45 11.02
N HIS A 101 -16.08 5.10 10.73
CA HIS A 101 -16.11 6.18 9.75
C HIS A 101 -15.21 7.34 10.18
N GLN A 102 -15.28 7.75 11.45
CA GLN A 102 -14.36 8.74 12.01
C GLN A 102 -12.90 8.26 12.04
N HIS A 103 -12.65 6.96 12.22
CA HIS A 103 -11.31 6.40 12.07
C HIS A 103 -10.78 6.64 10.65
N PHE A 104 -11.57 6.34 9.62
CA PHE A 104 -11.20 6.59 8.23
C PHE A 104 -11.01 8.07 7.93
N GLN A 105 -11.89 8.95 8.41
CA GLN A 105 -11.73 10.41 8.27
C GLN A 105 -10.40 10.88 8.86
N ARG A 106 -10.07 10.48 10.09
CA ARG A 106 -8.78 10.84 10.73
C ARG A 106 -7.59 10.30 9.94
N SER A 107 -7.69 9.10 9.37
CA SER A 107 -6.64 8.50 8.54
C SER A 107 -6.46 9.24 7.22
N VAL A 108 -7.55 9.67 6.57
CA VAL A 108 -7.52 10.54 5.38
C VAL A 108 -6.90 11.89 5.72
N THR A 109 -7.39 12.60 6.75
CA THR A 109 -6.86 13.92 7.14
C THR A 109 -5.36 13.88 7.42
N ARG A 110 -4.86 12.82 8.07
CA ARG A 110 -3.41 12.67 8.29
C ARG A 110 -2.64 12.46 6.98
N LEU A 111 -3.18 11.65 6.07
CA LEU A 111 -2.54 11.45 4.77
C LEU A 111 -2.54 12.75 3.96
N GLU A 112 -3.64 13.49 3.95
CA GLU A 112 -3.73 14.80 3.30
C GLU A 112 -2.72 15.78 3.88
N ALA A 113 -2.60 15.87 5.21
CA ALA A 113 -1.59 16.71 5.85
C ALA A 113 -0.16 16.31 5.48
N VAL A 114 0.10 15.02 5.27
CA VAL A 114 1.40 14.57 4.74
C VAL A 114 1.54 15.01 3.28
N LEU A 115 0.56 14.73 2.41
CA LEU A 115 0.55 15.10 0.99
C LEU A 115 0.84 16.59 0.79
N ASP A 116 0.19 17.46 1.56
CA ASP A 116 0.31 18.91 1.46
C ASP A 116 1.63 19.46 2.03
N GLY A 117 2.41 18.65 2.75
CA GLY A 117 3.67 19.08 3.37
C GLY A 117 4.90 18.96 2.46
N ASP A 118 5.94 19.75 2.74
CA ASP A 118 7.21 19.75 1.97
C ASP A 118 8.18 18.61 2.32
N ALA A 119 7.80 17.76 3.28
CA ALA A 119 8.57 16.59 3.65
C ALA A 119 8.54 15.51 2.56
N SER A 120 9.67 14.88 2.27
CA SER A 120 9.78 13.82 1.26
C SER A 120 9.03 12.55 1.68
N LYS A 121 8.37 11.91 0.69
CA LYS A 121 7.44 10.80 0.90
C LYS A 121 7.83 9.58 0.08
N LEU A 122 7.89 8.42 0.72
CA LEU A 122 7.97 7.12 0.06
C LEU A 122 6.63 6.41 0.20
N PHE A 123 5.96 6.19 -0.92
CA PHE A 123 4.81 5.31 -1.01
C PHE A 123 5.26 3.89 -1.34
N LEU A 124 4.81 2.92 -0.56
CA LEU A 124 5.10 1.51 -0.76
C LEU A 124 3.82 0.74 -1.10
N CYS A 125 3.85 0.05 -2.24
CA CYS A 125 2.77 -0.82 -2.70
C CYS A 125 3.33 -2.22 -2.94
N LEU A 126 2.69 -3.26 -2.42
CA LEU A 126 3.02 -4.65 -2.76
C LEU A 126 1.80 -5.34 -3.35
N THR A 127 1.87 -5.80 -4.59
CA THR A 127 0.68 -6.19 -5.37
C THR A 127 0.95 -7.45 -6.19
N PRO A 128 -0.04 -8.33 -6.44
CA PRO A 128 0.16 -9.48 -7.31
C PRO A 128 0.25 -9.05 -8.79
N PRO A 129 0.89 -9.85 -9.67
CA PRO A 129 1.10 -9.51 -11.08
C PRO A 129 -0.15 -9.07 -11.83
N TYR A 130 -1.27 -9.76 -11.64
CA TYR A 130 -2.52 -9.46 -12.34
C TYR A 130 -3.12 -8.09 -11.97
N ARG A 131 -2.72 -7.49 -10.84
CA ARG A 131 -3.10 -6.13 -10.41
C ARG A 131 -2.00 -5.08 -10.67
N ALA A 132 -0.87 -5.49 -11.23
CA ALA A 132 0.30 -4.65 -11.47
C ALA A 132 0.41 -4.16 -12.93
N GLN A 133 -0.74 -3.91 -13.57
CA GLN A 133 -0.75 -3.48 -14.96
C GLN A 133 -0.01 -2.14 -15.11
N PRO A 134 0.94 -1.98 -16.05
CA PRO A 134 1.74 -0.76 -16.17
C PRO A 134 0.93 0.53 -16.24
N ALA A 135 -0.18 0.53 -17.00
CA ALA A 135 -1.07 1.68 -17.09
C ALA A 135 -1.73 2.05 -15.75
N ALA A 136 -2.09 1.05 -14.93
CA ALA A 136 -2.65 1.28 -13.60
C ALA A 136 -1.62 1.86 -12.63
N LEU A 137 -0.37 1.37 -12.69
CA LEU A 137 0.72 1.90 -11.88
C LEU A 137 1.10 3.33 -12.28
N ALA A 138 1.12 3.62 -13.59
CA ALA A 138 1.33 4.97 -14.10
C ALA A 138 0.22 5.93 -13.68
N THR A 139 -1.05 5.48 -13.69
CA THR A 139 -2.19 6.27 -13.21
C THR A 139 -2.03 6.60 -11.72
N LEU A 140 -1.62 5.62 -10.90
CA LEU A 140 -1.37 5.85 -9.48
C LEU A 140 -0.21 6.83 -9.25
N ASP A 141 0.91 6.67 -9.96
CA ASP A 141 2.03 7.61 -9.85
C ASP A 141 1.58 9.03 -10.22
N ALA A 142 0.89 9.19 -11.35
CA ALA A 142 0.36 10.49 -11.77
C ALA A 142 -0.58 11.12 -10.73
N ALA A 143 -1.48 10.33 -10.13
CA ALA A 143 -2.38 10.80 -9.08
C ALA A 143 -1.62 11.25 -7.81
N ILE A 144 -0.50 10.58 -7.47
CA ILE A 144 0.37 11.00 -6.37
C ILE A 144 1.10 12.31 -6.74
N GLN A 145 1.71 12.37 -7.93
CA GLN A 145 2.47 13.55 -8.38
C GLN A 145 1.57 14.80 -8.55
N ALA A 146 0.28 14.60 -8.86
CA ALA A 146 -0.70 15.69 -8.90
C ALA A 146 -1.02 16.26 -7.50
N ARG A 147 -0.78 15.51 -6.43
CA ARG A 147 -1.04 15.91 -5.04
C ARG A 147 0.19 16.43 -4.32
N THR A 148 1.40 16.07 -4.75
CA THR A 148 2.64 16.39 -4.05
C THR A 148 3.83 16.28 -5.01
N SER A 149 4.83 17.15 -4.87
CA SER A 149 5.99 17.23 -5.79
C SER A 149 7.24 16.47 -5.32
N ASN A 150 7.23 15.98 -4.08
CA ASN A 150 8.37 15.37 -3.37
C ASN A 150 8.06 13.92 -2.94
N ALA A 151 7.42 13.16 -3.83
CA ALA A 151 7.03 11.78 -3.58
C ALA A 151 7.73 10.79 -4.51
N HIS A 152 7.96 9.59 -3.98
CA HIS A 152 8.43 8.44 -4.73
C HIS A 152 7.52 7.25 -4.45
N LEU A 153 7.14 6.52 -5.50
CA LEU A 153 6.33 5.31 -5.45
C LEU A 153 7.22 4.09 -5.72
N MET A 154 7.35 3.22 -4.72
CA MET A 154 7.97 1.91 -4.85
C MET A 154 6.87 0.84 -4.91
N VAL A 155 6.81 0.13 -6.04
CA VAL A 155 5.89 -0.98 -6.27
C VAL A 155 6.67 -2.30 -6.29
N ILE A 156 6.25 -3.25 -5.45
CA ILE A 156 6.77 -4.60 -5.42
C ILE A 156 5.69 -5.54 -5.94
N VAL A 157 5.89 -6.04 -7.15
CA VAL A 157 5.03 -7.04 -7.76
C VAL A 157 5.42 -8.41 -7.24
N ALA A 158 4.57 -9.02 -6.41
CA ALA A 158 4.85 -10.29 -5.75
C ALA A 158 4.18 -11.45 -6.49
N GLU A 159 4.95 -12.21 -7.26
CA GLU A 159 4.52 -13.43 -7.93
C GLU A 159 4.82 -14.66 -7.06
N ALA A 160 3.92 -15.64 -7.02
CA ALA A 160 4.21 -16.94 -6.42
C ALA A 160 5.00 -17.80 -7.41
N ALA A 161 6.14 -18.36 -6.98
CA ALA A 161 6.94 -19.25 -7.80
C ALA A 161 6.18 -20.55 -8.11
N LYS A 162 6.33 -21.05 -9.34
CA LYS A 162 5.76 -22.34 -9.75
C LYS A 162 6.42 -23.53 -9.06
N GLN A 163 7.65 -23.35 -8.57
CA GLN A 163 8.40 -24.33 -7.80
C GLN A 163 9.01 -23.64 -6.57
N PRO A 164 9.09 -24.33 -5.42
CA PRO A 164 9.80 -23.80 -4.26
C PRO A 164 11.27 -23.55 -4.61
N ALA A 165 11.80 -22.39 -4.24
CA ALA A 165 13.23 -22.09 -4.25
C ALA A 165 13.60 -21.43 -2.92
N GLU A 166 14.82 -21.58 -2.46
CA GLU A 166 15.22 -21.08 -1.13
C GLU A 166 15.32 -19.56 -1.06
N GLN A 167 15.60 -18.91 -2.20
CA GLN A 167 15.82 -17.48 -2.29
C GLN A 167 14.80 -16.83 -3.25
N PRO A 168 14.23 -15.68 -2.89
CA PRO A 168 13.41 -14.90 -3.81
C PRO A 168 14.28 -14.30 -4.93
N VAL A 169 13.72 -14.20 -6.13
CA VAL A 169 14.35 -13.48 -7.24
C VAL A 169 13.75 -12.07 -7.30
N LEU A 170 14.61 -11.06 -7.38
CA LEU A 170 14.21 -9.66 -7.53
C LEU A 170 14.72 -9.10 -8.86
N GLN A 171 13.85 -8.50 -9.64
CA GLN A 171 14.17 -7.89 -10.93
C GLN A 171 13.60 -6.47 -10.98
N VAL A 172 14.39 -5.50 -11.42
CA VAL A 172 13.86 -4.16 -11.75
C VAL A 172 13.10 -4.26 -13.06
N ARG A 173 11.84 -3.81 -13.09
CA ARG A 173 11.01 -3.76 -14.30
C ARG A 173 10.93 -2.37 -14.89
N GLN A 174 10.86 -1.37 -14.03
CA GLN A 174 10.76 0.02 -14.41
C GLN A 174 11.43 0.85 -13.32
N ALA A 175 12.18 1.86 -13.74
CA ALA A 175 12.74 2.86 -12.85
C ALA A 175 12.64 4.22 -13.55
N THR A 176 11.99 5.15 -12.89
CA THR A 176 11.88 6.56 -13.25
C THR A 176 12.23 7.39 -12.01
N GLU A 177 12.21 8.72 -12.12
CA GLU A 177 12.48 9.59 -10.96
C GLU A 177 11.47 9.40 -9.82
N THR A 178 10.19 9.20 -10.17
CA THR A 178 9.05 9.14 -9.25
C THR A 178 8.58 7.72 -8.98
N LEU A 179 8.83 6.76 -9.87
CA LEU A 179 8.33 5.39 -9.77
C LEU A 179 9.42 4.34 -9.97
N GLU A 180 9.55 3.41 -9.03
CA GLU A 180 10.30 2.16 -9.18
C GLU A 180 9.34 0.95 -9.08
N VAL A 181 9.41 0.04 -10.05
CA VAL A 181 8.67 -1.22 -10.07
C VAL A 181 9.64 -2.38 -10.02
N PHE A 182 9.56 -3.16 -8.94
CA PHE A 182 10.31 -4.39 -8.75
C PHE A 182 9.40 -5.58 -8.96
N HIS A 183 9.85 -6.57 -9.71
CA HIS A 183 9.22 -7.86 -9.81
C HIS A 183 9.94 -8.86 -8.91
N ARG A 184 9.22 -9.36 -7.91
CA ARG A 184 9.71 -10.31 -6.93
C ARG A 184 8.98 -11.64 -7.11
N VAL A 185 9.73 -12.71 -7.31
CA VAL A 185 9.20 -14.07 -7.30
C VAL A 185 9.40 -14.64 -5.89
N SER A 186 8.29 -14.84 -5.16
CA SER A 186 8.23 -15.44 -3.83
C SER A 186 7.88 -16.92 -3.93
N THR A 187 8.64 -17.75 -3.25
CA THR A 187 8.51 -19.21 -3.25
C THR A 187 7.89 -19.74 -1.96
N ALA A 188 7.79 -18.89 -0.93
CA ALA A 188 7.13 -19.18 0.33
C ALA A 188 5.74 -18.53 0.38
N PRO A 189 4.69 -19.25 0.84
CA PRO A 189 3.39 -18.66 1.08
C PRO A 189 3.45 -17.65 2.24
N MET A 190 2.48 -16.76 2.28
CA MET A 190 2.30 -15.86 3.41
C MET A 190 1.49 -16.54 4.50
N LYS A 191 1.99 -16.53 5.73
CA LYS A 191 1.26 -16.96 6.91
C LYS A 191 0.28 -15.88 7.33
N GLY A 192 -1.02 -16.19 7.22
CA GLY A 192 -2.10 -15.27 7.58
C GLY A 192 -2.12 -13.96 6.79
N GLY A 193 -1.40 -13.87 5.66
CA GLY A 193 -1.26 -12.64 4.88
C GLY A 193 -0.39 -11.55 5.52
N LEU A 194 0.35 -11.86 6.60
CA LEU A 194 1.10 -10.87 7.39
C LEU A 194 2.60 -11.14 7.49
N THR A 195 3.02 -12.39 7.35
CA THR A 195 4.45 -12.77 7.36
C THR A 195 4.72 -13.82 6.30
N TYR A 196 5.97 -14.04 5.93
CA TYR A 196 6.39 -15.16 5.08
C TYR A 196 6.90 -16.31 5.94
N ASP A 197 6.66 -17.55 5.53
CA ASP A 197 7.19 -18.74 6.24
C ASP A 197 8.72 -18.80 6.20
N ASN A 198 9.33 -18.33 5.11
CA ASN A 198 10.78 -18.17 4.99
C ASN A 198 11.15 -16.69 5.19
N PRO A 199 11.91 -16.31 6.24
CA PRO A 199 12.31 -14.92 6.49
C PRO A 199 13.08 -14.24 5.33
N ALA A 200 13.80 -14.99 4.50
CA ALA A 200 14.52 -14.44 3.34
C ALA A 200 13.60 -13.70 2.35
N HIS A 201 12.33 -14.11 2.30
CA HIS A 201 11.30 -13.54 1.45
C HIS A 201 10.91 -12.11 1.86
N GLU A 202 10.84 -11.87 3.17
CA GLU A 202 10.64 -10.53 3.72
C GLU A 202 11.93 -9.72 3.70
N GLN A 203 13.07 -10.35 3.94
CA GLN A 203 14.37 -9.68 3.99
C GLN A 203 14.69 -8.91 2.71
N VAL A 204 14.34 -9.44 1.54
CA VAL A 204 14.51 -8.71 0.26
C VAL A 204 13.70 -7.41 0.18
N ILE A 205 12.51 -7.36 0.79
CA ILE A 205 11.72 -6.12 0.85
C ILE A 205 12.37 -5.13 1.82
N ILE A 206 12.90 -5.62 2.94
CA ILE A 206 13.63 -4.81 3.92
C ILE A 206 14.91 -4.23 3.27
N ASP A 207 15.64 -5.02 2.50
CA ASP A 207 16.87 -4.58 1.83
C ASP A 207 16.60 -3.54 0.75
N LEU A 208 15.45 -3.63 0.06
CA LEU A 208 14.98 -2.56 -0.82
C LEU A 208 14.73 -1.26 -0.06
N LEU A 209 14.06 -1.31 1.09
CA LEU A 209 13.83 -0.13 1.93
C LEU A 209 15.15 0.48 2.44
N ARG A 210 16.15 -0.34 2.77
CA ARG A 210 17.48 0.09 3.23
C ARG A 210 18.31 0.82 2.17
N ARG A 211 17.88 0.83 0.91
CA ARG A 211 18.50 1.68 -0.13
C ARG A 211 18.23 3.16 0.10
N PHE A 212 17.23 3.49 0.90
CA PHE A 212 16.84 4.85 1.24
C PHE A 212 17.28 5.22 2.66
N ASP A 213 17.53 6.50 2.88
CA ASP A 213 17.69 7.03 4.24
C ASP A 213 16.29 7.27 4.85
N LEU A 214 15.91 6.39 5.77
CA LEU A 214 14.63 6.41 6.46
C LEU A 214 14.78 6.78 7.95
N THR A 215 15.95 7.27 8.37
CA THR A 215 16.23 7.58 9.78
C THR A 215 15.26 8.60 10.36
N SER A 216 14.92 9.63 9.59
CA SER A 216 13.94 10.67 9.97
C SER A 216 12.48 10.21 9.91
N ALA A 217 12.19 9.06 9.27
CA ALA A 217 10.85 8.50 9.21
C ALA A 217 10.53 7.60 10.42
N SER A 218 11.55 7.04 11.07
CA SER A 218 11.37 6.21 12.26
C SER A 218 10.71 7.02 13.37
N LYS A 219 9.74 6.41 14.05
CA LYS A 219 9.48 6.83 15.43
C LYS A 219 10.75 6.55 16.22
N ALA A 220 11.29 7.54 16.93
CA ALA A 220 12.35 7.27 17.89
C ALA A 220 11.87 6.16 18.86
N PRO A 221 12.77 5.27 19.34
CA PRO A 221 12.40 4.20 20.27
C PRO A 221 11.72 4.73 21.53
#